data_AF-A0A9W8JUI2-F1
#
_entry.id   AF-A0A9W8JUI2-F1
#
_cell.length_a   1.000
_cell.length_b   1.000
_cell.length_c   1.000
_cell.angle_alpha   90.00
_cell.angle_beta   90.00
_cell.angle_gamma   90.00
#
_symmetry.space_group_name_H-M   'P 1'
#
loop_
_entity.id
_entity.type
_entity.pdbx_description
1 polymer ?
#
loop_
_entity_poly.entity_id
_entity_poly.type
_entity_poly.pdbx_seq_one_letter_code
_entity_poly.pdbx_strand_id
1 'polypeptide(L)'
;MRGAWGKPYGTVARVDIGQIILSIRCKEQNAPVIMEALRRARYKFPGRQKIIVSKKWGFTNVDKGEYQKLKAEKKVLQDGAYVQFIRPKGPLEQNLRNQLRA
;
A
#
# COMPACT_ATOMS: atom_id res chain seq x y z
N MET A 1 -32.97 -2.75 33.81
CA MET A 1 -33.54 -3.44 32.63
C MET A 1 -33.06 -4.89 32.64
N ARG A 2 -33.97 -5.87 32.65
CA ARG A 2 -33.62 -7.30 32.76
C ARG A 2 -33.39 -7.89 31.35
N GLY A 3 -32.32 -8.66 31.16
CA GLY A 3 -32.04 -9.38 29.88
C GLY A 3 -31.41 -8.54 28.77
N ALA A 4 -30.43 -7.68 29.07
CA ALA A 4 -29.89 -6.68 28.13
C ALA A 4 -28.73 -7.17 27.22
N TRP A 5 -28.50 -8.47 27.08
CA TRP A 5 -27.46 -8.97 26.16
C TRP A 5 -27.91 -8.80 24.71
N GLY A 6 -27.10 -8.10 23.91
CA GLY A 6 -27.43 -7.76 22.53
C GLY A 6 -27.28 -8.94 21.56
N LYS A 7 -28.14 -8.98 20.54
CA LYS A 7 -27.92 -9.79 19.33
C LYS A 7 -26.92 -9.09 18.40
N PRO A 8 -26.22 -9.81 17.51
CA PRO A 8 -25.35 -9.18 16.52
C PRO A 8 -26.14 -8.21 15.64
N TYR A 9 -25.71 -6.95 15.59
CA TYR A 9 -26.38 -5.88 14.82
C TYR A 9 -25.63 -5.51 13.55
N GLY A 10 -24.29 -5.57 13.58
CA GLY A 10 -23.45 -5.26 12.43
C GLY A 10 -21.98 -5.45 12.73
N THR A 11 -21.14 -5.30 11.70
CA THR A 11 -19.69 -5.37 11.79
C THR A 11 -19.09 -3.97 11.76
N VAL A 12 -17.98 -3.78 12.47
CA VAL A 12 -17.24 -2.52 12.49
C VAL A 12 -15.75 -2.78 12.32
N ALA A 13 -15.04 -1.83 11.70
CA ALA A 13 -13.58 -1.83 11.67
C ALA A 13 -13.06 -0.95 12.82
N ARG A 14 -12.23 -1.52 13.70
CA ARG A 14 -11.52 -0.76 14.73
C ARG A 14 -10.26 -0.16 14.10
N VAL A 15 -10.04 1.14 14.30
CA VAL A 15 -8.96 1.89 13.68
C VAL A 15 -8.21 2.69 14.74
N ASP A 16 -6.88 2.61 14.72
CA ASP A 16 -5.99 3.35 15.61
C ASP A 16 -5.57 4.70 15.02
N ILE A 17 -5.03 5.58 15.88
CA ILE A 17 -4.49 6.87 15.45
C ILE A 17 -3.31 6.64 14.50
N GLY A 18 -3.40 7.18 13.28
CA GLY A 18 -2.36 7.05 12.26
C GLY A 18 -2.45 5.78 11.40
N GLN A 19 -3.40 4.88 11.68
CA GLN A 19 -3.66 3.73 10.83
C GLN A 19 -4.26 4.18 9.48
N ILE A 20 -3.75 3.60 8.39
CA ILE A 20 -4.22 3.88 7.03
C ILE A 20 -5.54 3.14 6.79
N ILE A 21 -6.59 3.89 6.42
CA ILE A 21 -7.92 3.33 6.12
C ILE A 21 -8.04 3.02 4.61
N LEU A 22 -7.64 3.97 3.76
CA LEU A 22 -7.68 3.84 2.30
C LEU A 22 -6.31 4.23 1.72
N SER A 23 -5.87 3.47 0.73
CA SER A 23 -4.66 3.75 -0.04
C SER A 23 -4.96 3.62 -1.53
N ILE A 24 -4.42 4.54 -2.34
CA ILE A 24 -4.65 4.58 -3.79
C ILE A 24 -3.30 4.73 -4.49
N ARG A 25 -3.06 3.89 -5.49
CA ARG A 25 -1.89 3.99 -6.39
C ARG A 25 -2.36 4.52 -7.73
N CYS A 26 -1.78 5.65 -8.17
CA CYS A 26 -2.07 6.25 -9.47
C CYS A 26 -0.78 6.75 -10.12
N LYS A 27 -0.86 7.15 -11.40
CA LYS A 27 0.20 7.91 -12.05
C LYS A 27 0.23 9.33 -11.48
N GLU A 28 1.39 9.97 -11.50
CA GLU A 28 1.59 11.28 -10.86
C GLU A 28 0.69 12.38 -11.43
N GLN A 29 0.32 12.28 -12.72
CA GLN A 29 -0.61 13.24 -13.34
C GLN A 29 -1.99 13.26 -12.68
N ASN A 30 -2.42 12.15 -12.09
CA ASN A 30 -3.76 12.01 -11.50
C ASN A 30 -3.78 12.35 -10.00
N ALA A 31 -2.66 12.77 -9.42
CA ALA A 31 -2.58 13.07 -7.99
C ALA A 31 -3.62 14.11 -7.53
N PRO A 32 -3.88 15.23 -8.23
CA PRO A 32 -4.90 16.20 -7.81
C PRO A 32 -6.31 15.62 -7.75
N VAL A 33 -6.65 14.76 -8.72
CA VAL A 33 -7.96 14.09 -8.79
C VAL A 33 -8.15 13.15 -7.60
N ILE A 34 -7.12 12.38 -7.25
CA ILE A 34 -7.16 11.48 -6.10
C ILE A 34 -7.23 12.22 -4.77
N MET A 35 -6.52 13.35 -4.64
CA MET A 35 -6.61 14.19 -3.44
C MET A 35 -8.04 14.69 -3.20
N GLU A 36 -8.73 15.13 -4.26
CA GLU A 36 -10.14 15.54 -4.17
C GLU A 36 -11.08 14.37 -3.87
N ALA A 37 -10.84 13.19 -4.46
CA ALA A 37 -11.62 11.99 -4.18
C ALA A 37 -11.51 11.57 -2.69
N LEU A 38 -10.30 11.57 -2.14
CA LEU A 38 -10.07 11.28 -0.71
C LEU A 38 -10.64 12.38 0.19
N ARG A 39 -10.61 13.64 -0.24
CA ARG A 39 -11.28 14.75 0.46
C ARG A 39 -12.78 14.53 0.53
N ARG A 40 -13.41 14.00 -0.52
CA ARG A 40 -14.84 13.66 -0.50
C ARG A 40 -15.14 12.43 0.36
N ALA A 41 -14.30 11.40 0.27
CA ALA A 41 -14.45 10.17 1.05
C ALA A 41 -14.40 10.45 2.57
N ARG A 42 -13.57 11.38 3.03
CA ARG A 42 -13.45 11.72 4.45
C ARG A 42 -14.78 12.19 5.07
N TYR A 43 -15.69 12.81 4.31
CA TYR A 43 -17.01 13.23 4.81
C TYR A 43 -17.92 12.05 5.18
N LYS A 44 -17.57 10.84 4.74
CA LYS A 44 -18.30 9.61 5.06
C LYS A 44 -17.72 8.89 6.28
N PHE A 45 -16.58 9.35 6.80
CA PHE A 45 -15.96 8.81 8.00
C PHE A 45 -16.16 9.76 9.19
N PRO A 46 -16.41 9.22 10.40
CA PRO A 46 -16.49 10.03 11.61
C PRO A 46 -15.11 10.55 12.01
N GLY A 47 -15.04 11.76 12.59
CA GLY A 47 -13.81 12.33 13.14
C GLY A 47 -12.92 13.07 12.12
N ARG A 48 -11.62 13.16 12.40
CA ARG A 48 -10.64 13.89 11.58
C ARG A 48 -9.69 12.93 10.88
N GLN A 49 -9.79 12.82 9.56
CA GLN A 49 -8.86 12.05 8.72
C GLN A 49 -7.81 12.98 8.11
N LYS A 50 -6.57 12.49 7.93
CA LYS A 50 -5.51 13.20 7.19
C LYS A 50 -5.29 12.51 5.85
N ILE A 51 -5.07 13.31 4.82
CA ILE A 51 -4.69 12.82 3.48
C ILE A 51 -3.19 13.07 3.34
N ILE A 52 -2.43 12.03 3.04
CA ILE A 52 -0.97 12.06 2.99
C ILE A 52 -0.52 11.46 1.66
N VAL A 53 0.40 12.13 0.98
CA VAL A 53 1.10 11.58 -0.19
C VAL A 53 2.28 10.77 0.30
N SER A 54 2.29 9.47 -0.01
CA SER A 54 3.38 8.57 0.39
C SER A 54 4.66 8.86 -0.40
N LYS A 55 5.82 8.72 0.28
CA LYS A 55 7.15 8.72 -0.37
C LYS A 55 7.49 7.38 -1.04
N LYS A 56 6.71 6.35 -0.75
CA LYS A 56 6.89 5.00 -1.27
C LYS A 56 6.48 4.88 -2.74
N TRP A 57 7.02 3.87 -3.42
CA TRP A 57 6.58 3.51 -4.76
C TRP A 57 5.26 2.73 -4.71
N GLY A 58 4.14 3.46 -4.70
CA GLY A 58 2.79 2.87 -4.67
C GLY A 58 2.54 2.03 -3.41
N PHE A 59 2.21 0.74 -3.59
CA PHE A 59 1.92 -0.19 -2.50
C PHE A 59 3.14 -1.04 -2.08
N THR A 60 4.34 -0.65 -2.50
CA THR A 60 5.57 -1.27 -2.04
C THR A 60 6.05 -0.66 -0.74
N ASN A 61 7.02 -1.30 -0.10
CA ASN A 61 7.64 -0.79 1.13
C ASN A 61 8.85 0.12 0.89
N VAL A 62 9.27 0.29 -0.36
CA VAL A 62 10.48 1.05 -0.73
C VAL A 62 10.12 2.45 -1.21
N ASP A 63 11.04 3.38 -0.99
CA ASP A 63 10.88 4.77 -1.44
C ASP A 63 11.03 4.89 -2.97
N LYS A 64 10.43 5.92 -3.57
CA LYS A 64 10.44 6.12 -5.04
C LYS A 64 11.85 6.08 -5.64
N GLY A 65 12.81 6.78 -5.00
CA GLY A 65 14.19 6.85 -5.48
C GLY A 65 14.94 5.52 -5.32
N GLU A 66 14.69 4.79 -4.23
CA GLU A 66 15.29 3.48 -4.00
C GLU A 66 14.73 2.42 -4.97
N TYR A 67 13.43 2.45 -5.23
CA TYR A 67 12.79 1.55 -6.19
C TYR A 67 13.42 1.67 -7.59
N GLN A 68 13.70 2.89 -8.05
CA GLN A 68 14.36 3.12 -9.35
C GLN A 68 15.77 2.52 -9.38
N LYS A 69 16.54 2.64 -8.30
CA LYS A 69 17.87 2.02 -8.18
C LYS A 69 17.77 0.49 -8.22
N LEU A 70 16.89 -0.10 -7.40
CA LEU A 70 16.69 -1.55 -7.35
C LEU A 70 16.22 -2.11 -8.71
N LYS A 71 15.41 -1.34 -9.44
CA LYS A 71 14.99 -1.69 -10.80
C LYS A 71 16.16 -1.62 -11.79
N ALA A 72 17.02 -0.59 -11.71
CA ALA A 72 18.22 -0.49 -12.53
C ALA A 72 19.23 -1.62 -12.25
N GLU A 73 19.32 -2.05 -10.99
CA GLU A 73 20.16 -3.17 -10.54
C GLU A 73 19.56 -4.56 -10.83
N LYS A 74 18.39 -4.66 -11.49
CA LYS A 74 17.68 -5.92 -11.76
C LYS A 74 17.42 -6.76 -10.51
N LYS A 75 17.14 -6.11 -9.38
CA LYS A 75 16.78 -6.75 -8.10
C LYS A 75 15.27 -6.78 -7.83
N VAL A 76 14.47 -6.34 -8.80
CA VAL A 76 13.02 -6.19 -8.72
C VAL A 76 12.39 -7.13 -9.74
N LEU A 77 11.74 -8.19 -9.27
CA LEU A 77 10.98 -9.10 -10.12
C LEU A 77 9.51 -8.69 -10.11
N GLN A 78 8.91 -8.61 -11.30
CA GLN A 78 7.49 -8.29 -11.45
C GLN A 78 6.62 -9.48 -11.04
N ASP A 79 5.66 -9.25 -10.15
CA ASP A 79 4.69 -10.24 -9.68
C ASP A 79 3.27 -9.67 -9.81
N GLY A 80 2.85 -9.48 -11.06
CA GLY A 80 1.57 -8.86 -11.42
C GLY A 80 1.44 -7.44 -10.87
N ALA A 81 0.57 -7.26 -9.86
CA ALA A 81 0.35 -5.98 -9.19
C ALA A 81 1.40 -5.65 -8.11
N TYR A 82 2.13 -6.67 -7.66
CA TYR A 82 3.16 -6.63 -6.63
C TYR A 82 4.56 -6.83 -7.23
N VAL A 83 5.55 -6.83 -6.34
CA VAL A 83 6.96 -6.94 -6.66
C VAL A 83 7.60 -7.90 -5.67
N GLN A 84 8.46 -8.77 -6.19
CA GLN A 84 9.36 -9.59 -5.38
C GLN A 84 10.77 -9.01 -5.47
N PHE A 85 11.49 -9.00 -4.34
CA PHE A 85 12.87 -8.52 -4.30
C PHE A 85 13.83 -9.70 -4.29
N ILE A 86 14.79 -9.68 -5.22
CA ILE A 86 15.85 -10.68 -5.27
C ILE A 86 16.84 -10.39 -4.14
N ARG A 87 16.95 -11.33 -3.21
CA ARG A 87 17.83 -11.24 -2.05
C ARG A 87 19.12 -12.01 -2.31
N PRO A 88 20.25 -11.63 -1.68
CA PRO A 88 21.49 -12.40 -1.80
C PRO A 88 21.40 -13.79 -1.17
N LYS A 89 20.41 -14.02 -0.27
CA LYS A 89 20.16 -15.31 0.36
C LYS A 89 19.23 -16.16 -0.51
N GLY A 90 19.64 -17.40 -0.78
CA GLY A 90 18.87 -18.39 -1.54
C GLY A 90 19.77 -19.22 -2.46
N PRO A 91 19.22 -20.21 -3.18
CA PRO A 91 19.97 -20.97 -4.17
C PRO A 91 20.53 -20.04 -5.26
N LEU A 92 21.86 -20.05 -5.45
CA LEU A 92 22.55 -19.11 -6.34
C LEU A 92 22.03 -19.17 -7.78
N GLU A 93 21.86 -20.39 -8.30
CA GLU A 93 21.37 -20.61 -9.67
C GLU A 93 19.98 -19.99 -9.89
N GLN A 94 19.08 -20.12 -8.92
CA GLN A 94 17.73 -19.54 -9.01
C GLN A 94 17.79 -18.01 -8.96
N ASN A 95 18.63 -17.44 -8.10
CA ASN A 95 18.80 -16.00 -8.01
C ASN A 95 19.36 -15.40 -9.31
N LEU A 96 20.34 -16.06 -9.94
CA LEU A 96 20.87 -15.65 -11.24
C LEU A 96 19.79 -15.71 -12.34
N ARG A 97 18.99 -16.79 -12.38
CA ARG A 97 17.86 -16.90 -13.31
C ARG A 97 16.80 -15.82 -13.08
N ASN A 98 16.52 -15.47 -11.83
CA ASN A 98 15.58 -14.41 -11.49
C ASN A 98 16.12 -13.03 -11.89
N GLN A 99 17.43 -12.78 -11.74
CA GLN A 99 18.07 -11.53 -12.19
C GLN A 99 18.04 -11.38 -13.72
N LEU A 100 18.09 -12.48 -14.47
CA LEU A 100 17.92 -12.43 -15.93
C LEU A 100 16.48 -12.08 -16.36
N ARG A 101 15.49 -12.41 -15.52
CA ARG A 101 14.07 -12.12 -15.75
C ARG A 101 13.65 -10.72 -15.29
N ALA A 102 14.45 -10.11 -14.42
CA ALA A 102 14.25 -8.76 -13.87
C ALA A 102 14.75 -7.68 -14.84
#